data_AF-G9NEB0-F1
#
_entry.id   AF-G9NEB0-F1
#
_cell.length_a   1.000
_cell.length_b   1.000
_cell.length_c   1.000
_cell.angle_alpha   90.00
_cell.angle_beta   90.00
_cell.angle_gamma   90.00
#
_symmetry.space_group_name_H-M   'P 1'
#
loop_
_entity.id
_entity.type
_entity.pdbx_description
1 polymer ?
#
loop_
_entity_poly.entity_id
_entity_poly.type
_entity_poly.pdbx_seq_one_letter_code
_entity_poly.pdbx_strand_id
1 'polypeptide(L)'
;MAELFCCLAIKPYRPRRLDHEAKFDRFVQWAKYASSDPSDSFHLDSNLEYAVQLVKQANFGPQESIRYFTPAGGDSGFIEITENDLLEANFKKLNSYKNFKCDTHNKFFEVNLYQKNPINKHHWRADLARPSTDIDLPLKQKAEEKRSDVGAESSASPPNPTSDASSSNSSNAILQANEVS
;
A
#
# COMPACT_ATOMS: atom_id res chain seq x y z
N MET A 1 -10.22 11.89 17.18
CA MET A 1 -8.82 12.21 16.84
C MET A 1 -8.06 10.92 16.64
N ALA A 2 -7.48 10.71 15.46
CA ALA A 2 -6.50 9.64 15.29
C ALA A 2 -5.17 10.16 15.82
N GLU A 3 -4.58 9.50 16.83
CA GLU A 3 -3.23 9.85 17.26
C GLU A 3 -2.21 9.24 16.28
N LEU A 4 -1.11 9.96 16.01
CA LEU A 4 -0.01 9.47 15.15
C LEU A 4 0.61 8.19 15.72
N PHE A 5 0.84 8.20 17.03
CA PHE A 5 1.12 7.00 17.81
C PHE A 5 -0.15 6.48 18.45
N CYS A 6 -0.14 5.26 18.99
CA CYS A 6 -1.33 4.74 19.69
C CYS A 6 -1.48 5.27 21.12
N CYS A 7 -0.41 5.85 21.69
CA CYS A 7 -0.38 6.57 22.97
C CYS A 7 1.03 7.15 23.22
N LEU A 8 1.20 7.85 24.35
CA LEU A 8 2.48 8.40 24.80
C LEU A 8 3.51 7.35 25.28
N ALA A 9 3.07 6.12 25.57
CA ALA A 9 3.91 5.06 26.13
C ALA A 9 4.73 4.28 25.07
N ILE A 10 4.96 4.87 23.89
CA ILE A 10 5.86 4.30 22.89
C ILE A 10 7.30 4.29 23.40
N LYS A 11 8.01 3.19 23.15
CA LYS A 11 9.42 3.03 23.51
C LYS A 11 10.27 2.67 22.30
N PRO A 12 11.54 3.12 22.25
CA PRO A 12 12.48 2.66 21.23
C PRO A 12 12.59 1.14 21.22
N TYR A 13 12.65 0.56 20.02
CA TYR A 13 12.90 -0.86 19.82
C TYR A 13 14.28 -1.05 19.18
N ARG A 14 15.17 -1.73 19.91
CA ARG A 14 16.58 -1.93 19.54
C ARG A 14 17.28 -0.59 19.20
N PRO A 15 17.35 0.35 20.17
CA PRO A 15 17.88 1.69 19.92
C PRO A 15 19.33 1.61 19.44
N ARG A 16 19.60 2.29 18.31
CA ARG A 16 20.94 2.56 17.79
C ARG A 16 21.07 4.07 17.61
N ARG A 17 22.24 4.61 17.93
CA ARG A 17 22.56 5.99 17.59
C ARG A 17 22.80 6.11 16.10
N LEU A 18 22.17 7.10 15.46
CA LEU A 18 22.25 7.34 14.02
C LEU A 18 22.72 8.77 13.74
N ASP A 19 23.21 9.01 12.53
CA ASP A 19 23.76 10.32 12.10
C ASP A 19 22.71 11.45 12.09
N HIS A 20 21.42 11.09 12.13
CA HIS A 20 20.29 12.02 12.08
C HIS A 20 19.41 11.96 13.34
N GLU A 21 19.99 11.59 14.48
CA GLU A 21 19.31 11.45 15.77
C GLU A 21 18.40 12.66 16.09
N ALA A 22 18.91 13.88 15.91
CA ALA A 22 18.17 15.11 16.19
C ALA A 22 16.89 15.28 15.34
N LYS A 23 16.92 14.82 14.08
CA LYS A 23 15.75 14.87 13.18
C LYS A 23 14.66 13.91 13.66
N PHE A 24 15.05 12.70 14.06
CA PHE A 24 14.13 11.73 14.65
C PHE A 24 13.55 12.22 15.96
N ASP A 25 14.39 12.75 16.85
CA ASP A 25 13.94 13.17 18.18
C ASP A 25 12.99 14.36 18.08
N ARG A 26 13.27 15.33 17.20
CA ARG A 26 12.35 16.43 16.90
C ARG A 26 10.99 15.92 16.41
N PHE A 27 10.98 14.98 15.45
CA PHE A 27 9.74 14.40 14.94
C PHE A 27 8.95 13.67 16.01
N VAL A 28 9.60 12.78 16.77
CA VAL A 28 8.93 11.97 17.79
C VAL A 28 8.40 12.84 18.94
N GLN A 29 9.14 13.88 19.33
CA GLN A 29 8.67 14.83 20.34
C GLN A 29 7.41 15.56 19.89
N TRP A 30 7.37 16.06 18.64
CA TRP A 30 6.18 16.69 18.08
C TRP A 30 5.02 15.69 17.93
N ALA A 31 5.27 14.52 17.34
CA ALA A 31 4.24 13.55 16.99
C ALA A 31 3.52 12.93 18.20
N LYS A 32 4.13 12.97 19.39
CA LYS A 32 3.48 12.56 20.65
C LYS A 32 2.30 13.45 21.03
N TYR A 33 2.31 14.71 20.62
CA TYR A 33 1.30 15.70 21.01
C TYR A 33 0.49 16.23 19.81
N ALA A 34 0.88 15.86 18.60
CA ALA A 34 0.18 16.27 17.39
C ALA A 34 -1.20 15.60 17.29
N SER A 35 -2.23 16.41 17.04
CA SER A 35 -3.50 15.91 16.51
C SER A 35 -3.35 15.64 15.03
N SER A 36 -3.95 14.56 14.53
CA SER A 36 -3.95 14.17 13.11
C SER A 36 -4.82 15.08 12.21
N ASP A 37 -5.19 16.26 12.66
CA ASP A 37 -6.04 17.13 11.85
C ASP A 37 -5.21 17.64 10.65
N PRO A 38 -5.65 17.38 9.41
CA PRO A 38 -4.91 17.77 8.23
C PRO A 38 -4.83 19.30 8.18
N SER A 39 -3.61 19.84 8.15
CA SER A 39 -3.40 21.25 7.87
C SER A 39 -3.49 21.46 6.36
N ASP A 40 -4.54 22.16 5.92
CA ASP A 40 -5.01 22.22 4.54
C ASP A 40 -4.18 23.11 3.58
N SER A 41 -2.93 23.42 3.90
CA SER A 41 -2.10 24.24 3.00
C SER A 41 -0.64 23.84 3.03
N PHE A 42 -0.34 22.72 2.38
CA PHE A 42 1.03 22.39 2.03
C PHE A 42 1.41 23.12 0.74
N HIS A 43 2.26 24.15 0.86
CA HIS A 43 3.03 24.67 -0.27
C HIS A 43 4.44 24.09 -0.21
N LEU A 44 4.86 23.46 -1.31
CA LEU A 44 6.17 22.86 -1.44
C LEU A 44 7.25 23.95 -1.47
N ASP A 45 7.71 24.37 -0.29
CA ASP A 45 8.80 25.33 -0.20
C ASP A 45 10.10 24.72 -0.73
N SER A 46 10.82 25.47 -1.56
CA SER A 46 12.08 24.99 -2.15
C SER A 46 13.17 24.66 -1.11
N ASN A 47 12.98 25.12 0.13
CA ASN A 47 13.90 25.00 1.27
C ASN A 47 13.61 23.81 2.20
N LEU A 48 12.72 22.89 1.83
CA LEU A 48 12.49 21.68 2.63
C LEU A 48 13.77 20.83 2.70
N GLU A 49 14.32 20.70 3.91
CA GLU A 49 15.62 20.05 4.14
C GLU A 49 15.51 18.53 4.22
N TYR A 50 14.44 18.02 4.85
CA TYR A 50 14.19 16.58 5.01
C TYR A 50 12.71 16.31 5.19
N ALA A 51 12.30 15.07 4.98
CA ALA A 51 10.98 14.57 5.27
C ALA A 51 11.06 13.27 6.10
N VAL A 52 9.96 12.92 6.74
CA VAL A 52 9.82 11.78 7.64
C VAL A 52 8.68 10.90 7.15
N GLN A 53 8.90 9.60 7.05
CA GLN A 53 7.85 8.62 6.87
C GLN A 53 7.56 7.94 8.20
N LEU A 54 6.30 7.94 8.62
CA LEU A 54 5.80 7.17 9.75
C LEU A 54 5.01 5.97 9.22
N VAL A 55 5.53 4.78 9.47
CA VAL A 55 4.85 3.52 9.21
C VAL A 55 4.30 2.99 10.53
N LYS A 56 3.01 2.64 10.54
CA LYS A 56 2.33 2.01 11.66
C LYS A 56 1.95 0.59 11.28
N GLN A 57 2.22 -0.36 12.16
CA GLN A 57 1.98 -1.78 11.95
C GLN A 57 1.42 -2.42 13.22
N ALA A 58 0.53 -3.40 13.07
CA ALA A 58 0.26 -4.32 14.16
C ALA A 58 1.52 -5.18 14.40
N ASN A 59 1.88 -5.46 15.65
CA ASN A 59 3.06 -6.29 15.94
C ASN A 59 2.92 -7.68 15.29
N PHE A 60 3.91 -8.06 14.45
CA PHE A 60 3.87 -9.26 13.59
C PHE A 60 2.65 -9.35 12.66
N GLY A 61 1.98 -8.23 12.39
CA GLY A 61 0.79 -8.15 11.56
C GLY A 61 0.95 -7.26 10.34
N PRO A 62 -0.14 -7.01 9.59
CA PRO A 62 -0.11 -6.14 8.42
C PRO A 62 0.17 -4.68 8.81
N GLN A 63 0.67 -3.95 7.81
CA GLN A 63 0.82 -2.50 7.89
C GLN A 63 -0.55 -1.83 7.96
N GLU A 64 -0.70 -0.89 8.88
CA GLU A 64 -1.96 -0.18 9.13
C GLU A 64 -2.01 1.18 8.43
N SER A 65 -0.88 1.90 8.41
CA SER A 65 -0.79 3.19 7.73
C SER A 65 0.64 3.56 7.38
N ILE A 66 0.80 4.29 6.28
CA ILE A 66 2.00 5.05 5.95
C ILE A 66 1.59 6.50 5.84
N ARG A 67 2.31 7.39 6.52
CA ARG A 67 2.11 8.84 6.46
C ARG A 67 3.44 9.53 6.28
N TYR A 68 3.45 10.65 5.57
CA TYR A 68 4.67 11.40 5.29
C TYR A 68 4.55 12.80 5.86
N PHE A 69 5.66 13.32 6.39
CA PHE A 69 5.69 14.60 7.08
C PHE A 69 6.93 15.39 6.68
N THR A 70 6.80 16.70 6.66
CA THR A 70 7.94 17.61 6.49
C THR A 70 7.89 18.68 7.57
N PRO A 71 9.03 19.22 8.04
CA PRO A 71 9.03 20.33 8.96
C PRO A 71 8.21 21.49 8.39
N ALA A 72 7.30 22.03 9.20
CA ALA A 72 6.65 23.29 8.88
C ALA A 72 7.70 24.41 8.87
N GLY A 73 7.57 25.42 8.00
CA GLY A 73 8.45 26.59 8.03
C GLY A 73 8.42 27.25 9.42
N GLY A 74 9.54 27.19 10.15
CA GLY A 74 9.68 27.66 11.53
C GLY A 74 9.72 26.53 12.59
N ASP A 75 9.38 26.88 13.84
CA ASP A 75 9.35 25.94 14.99
C ASP A 75 7.97 25.31 15.22
N SER A 76 7.03 25.47 14.28
CA SER A 76 5.62 25.10 14.42
C SER A 76 5.31 23.60 14.24
N GLY A 77 6.33 22.75 14.13
CA GLY A 77 6.16 21.29 14.07
C GLY A 77 6.33 20.72 12.67
N PHE A 78 5.40 19.86 12.25
CA PHE A 78 5.42 19.16 10.97
C PHE A 78 4.06 19.24 10.28
N ILE A 79 4.08 19.21 8.94
CA ILE A 79 2.91 19.18 8.07
C ILE A 79 2.90 17.82 7.37
N GLU A 80 1.73 17.21 7.27
CA GLU A 80 1.55 15.98 6.50
C GLU A 80 1.57 16.27 5.00
N ILE A 81 2.27 15.42 4.26
CA ILE A 81 2.43 15.52 2.81
C ILE A 81 2.12 14.16 2.18
N THR A 82 1.92 14.16 0.87
CA THR A 82 1.71 12.92 0.13
C THR A 82 3.03 12.32 -0.35
N GLU A 83 2.99 11.03 -0.71
CA GLU A 83 4.13 10.40 -1.37
C GLU A 83 4.46 11.08 -2.70
N ASN A 84 3.43 11.52 -3.44
CA ASN A 84 3.61 12.21 -4.71
C ASN A 84 4.38 13.53 -4.53
N ASP A 85 4.16 14.26 -3.43
CA ASP A 85 4.91 15.48 -3.13
C ASP A 85 6.40 15.20 -2.90
N LEU A 86 6.73 14.09 -2.22
CA LEU A 86 8.13 13.67 -2.03
C LEU A 86 8.80 13.35 -3.36
N LEU A 87 8.07 12.64 -4.22
CA LEU A 87 8.50 12.26 -5.55
C LEU A 87 8.74 13.50 -6.42
N GLU A 88 7.76 14.39 -6.52
CA GLU A 88 7.85 15.64 -7.28
C GLU A 88 8.99 16.55 -6.78
N ALA A 89 9.23 16.55 -5.48
CA ALA A 89 10.31 17.31 -4.85
C ALA A 89 11.69 16.62 -4.90
N ASN A 90 11.79 15.45 -5.54
CA ASN A 90 13.01 14.66 -5.69
C ASN A 90 13.65 14.25 -4.35
N PHE A 91 12.81 13.82 -3.39
CA PHE A 91 13.28 13.24 -2.14
C PHE A 91 13.67 11.78 -2.33
N LYS A 92 14.75 11.37 -1.68
CA LYS A 92 15.23 9.99 -1.62
C LYS A 92 15.19 9.49 -0.19
N LYS A 93 14.72 8.25 0.01
CA LYS A 93 14.79 7.55 1.29
C LYS A 93 16.25 7.37 1.70
N LEU A 94 16.59 7.82 2.90
CA LEU A 94 17.88 7.59 3.52
C LEU A 94 17.93 6.20 4.15
N ASN A 95 19.12 5.61 4.25
CA ASN A 95 19.33 4.40 5.05
C ASN A 95 19.43 4.74 6.55
N SER A 96 18.44 5.48 7.05
CA SER A 96 18.35 5.94 8.42
C SER A 96 16.91 5.78 8.89
N TYR A 97 16.71 4.91 9.88
CA TYR A 97 15.40 4.59 10.41
C TYR A 97 15.47 4.31 11.91
N LYS A 98 14.41 4.66 12.64
CA LYS A 98 14.21 4.29 14.05
C LYS A 98 12.93 3.50 14.21
N ASN A 99 12.99 2.48 15.06
CA ASN A 99 11.84 1.65 15.39
C ASN A 99 11.35 1.95 16.79
N PHE A 100 10.04 1.96 16.97
CA PHE A 100 9.37 2.11 18.24
C PHE A 100 8.29 1.03 18.39
N LYS A 101 8.01 0.66 19.63
CA LYS A 101 6.91 -0.25 19.94
C LYS A 101 6.07 0.28 21.09
N CYS A 102 4.79 -0.06 21.06
CA CYS A 102 3.89 0.07 22.18
C CYS A 102 3.46 -1.33 22.62
N ASP A 103 3.85 -1.71 23.83
CA ASP A 103 3.47 -3.02 24.38
C ASP A 103 1.98 -3.05 24.76
N THR A 104 1.41 -1.93 25.21
CA THR A 104 -0.01 -1.82 25.63
C THR A 104 -1.00 -2.08 24.49
N HIS A 105 -0.71 -1.57 23.30
CA HIS A 105 -1.59 -1.67 22.13
C HIS A 105 -1.09 -2.69 21.10
N ASN A 106 0.00 -3.39 21.40
CA ASN A 106 0.67 -4.34 20.50
C ASN A 106 0.94 -3.75 19.11
N LYS A 107 1.49 -2.52 19.07
CA LYS A 107 1.79 -1.77 17.84
C LYS A 107 3.28 -1.58 17.66
N PHE A 108 3.69 -1.55 16.40
CA PHE A 108 5.04 -1.25 15.96
C PHE A 108 5.03 -0.01 15.05
N PHE A 109 6.06 0.80 15.16
CA PHE A 109 6.22 2.02 14.39
C PHE A 109 7.63 2.10 13.82
N GLU A 110 7.73 2.38 12.53
CA GLU A 110 8.99 2.68 11.86
C GLU A 110 8.98 4.13 11.42
N VAL A 111 10.04 4.85 11.78
CA VAL A 111 10.26 6.24 11.40
C VAL A 111 11.45 6.28 10.46
N ASN A 112 11.24 6.61 9.19
CA ASN A 112 12.29 6.73 8.18
C ASN A 112 12.54 8.19 7.81
N LEU A 113 13.76 8.50 7.37
CA LEU A 113 14.11 9.81 6.84
C LEU A 113 14.23 9.81 5.32
N TYR A 114 13.83 10.92 4.73
CA TYR A 114 13.99 11.24 3.33
C TYR A 114 14.73 12.58 3.22
N GLN A 115 15.57 12.74 2.19
CA GLN A 115 16.26 13.99 1.92
C GLN A 115 16.23 14.30 0.42
N LYS A 116 16.12 15.58 0.09
CA LYS A 116 16.17 16.07 -1.28
C LYS A 116 17.50 15.66 -1.92
N ASN A 117 17.44 14.99 -3.06
CA ASN A 117 18.63 14.59 -3.79
C ASN A 117 19.20 15.79 -4.56
N PRO A 118 20.41 16.28 -4.24
CA PRO A 118 20.98 17.43 -4.94
C PRO A 118 21.45 17.10 -6.36
N ILE A 119 21.65 15.82 -6.69
CA ILE A 119 22.35 15.39 -7.92
C ILE A 119 21.37 15.14 -9.08
N ASN A 120 20.18 14.59 -8.81
CA ASN A 120 19.24 14.17 -9.86
C ASN A 120 18.16 15.20 -10.19
N LYS A 121 18.54 16.41 -10.62
CA LYS A 121 17.55 17.38 -11.14
C LYS A 121 16.93 16.96 -12.48
N HIS A 122 17.59 16.08 -13.23
CA HIS A 122 17.24 15.77 -14.63
C HIS A 122 16.63 14.38 -14.90
N HIS A 123 16.63 13.43 -13.96
CA HIS A 123 16.20 12.03 -14.23
C HIS A 123 15.44 11.33 -13.09
N TRP A 124 14.78 12.04 -12.16
CA TRP A 124 14.24 11.40 -10.96
C TRP A 124 13.11 10.36 -11.22
N ARG A 125 12.43 10.43 -12.38
CA ARG A 125 11.41 9.44 -12.78
C ARG A 125 11.96 8.10 -13.30
N ALA A 126 13.28 7.95 -13.48
CA ALA A 126 13.86 6.73 -14.08
C ALA A 126 14.13 5.60 -13.07
N ASP A 127 14.31 5.91 -11.77
CA ASP A 127 14.72 4.95 -10.73
C ASP A 127 13.62 4.60 -9.72
N LEU A 128 12.35 4.92 -10.03
CA LEU A 128 11.24 4.64 -9.12
C LEU A 128 10.95 3.14 -9.11
N ALA A 129 11.51 2.45 -8.12
CA ALA A 129 10.95 1.19 -7.66
C ALA A 129 9.44 1.36 -7.46
N ARG A 130 8.68 0.37 -7.94
CA ARG A 130 7.23 0.40 -8.11
C ARG A 130 6.51 0.87 -6.83
N PRO A 131 5.38 1.60 -6.95
CA PRO A 131 4.61 2.09 -5.81
C PRO A 131 4.35 0.99 -4.77
N SER A 132 4.51 1.31 -3.49
CA SER A 132 4.37 0.36 -2.39
C SER A 132 2.95 -0.22 -2.25
N THR A 133 1.98 0.33 -2.98
CA THR A 133 0.57 -0.09 -3.08
C THR A 133 0.32 -1.24 -4.07
N ASP A 134 1.25 -1.56 -4.97
CA ASP A 134 1.03 -2.56 -6.04
C ASP A 134 1.44 -4.00 -5.64
N ILE A 135 1.92 -4.23 -4.42
CA ILE A 135 2.43 -5.55 -4.02
C ILE A 135 1.35 -6.50 -3.47
N ASP A 136 0.17 -6.02 -3.04
CA ASP A 136 -0.83 -6.85 -2.34
C ASP A 136 -2.25 -6.86 -2.94
N LEU A 137 -2.41 -6.66 -4.24
CA LEU A 137 -3.74 -6.69 -4.90
C LEU A 137 -3.97 -7.74 -6.02
N PRO A 138 -3.43 -8.98 -5.93
CA PRO A 138 -4.03 -10.10 -6.68
C PRO A 138 -4.56 -11.26 -5.83
N LEU A 139 -4.63 -11.14 -4.49
CA LEU A 139 -5.20 -12.21 -3.65
C LEU A 139 -6.70 -12.07 -3.33
N LYS A 140 -7.31 -10.89 -3.54
CA LYS A 140 -8.76 -10.72 -3.30
C LYS A 140 -9.62 -11.13 -4.50
N GLN A 141 -9.17 -10.93 -5.74
CA GLN A 141 -9.98 -11.26 -6.91
C GLN A 141 -10.11 -12.77 -7.14
N LYS A 142 -9.14 -13.58 -6.69
CA LYS A 142 -9.20 -15.05 -6.82
C LYS A 142 -10.05 -15.74 -5.73
N ALA A 143 -10.45 -15.01 -4.69
CA ALA A 143 -11.27 -15.56 -3.60
C ALA A 143 -12.78 -15.36 -3.82
N GLU A 144 -13.18 -14.35 -4.59
CA GLU A 144 -14.60 -14.13 -4.93
C GLU A 144 -15.04 -14.93 -6.16
N GLU A 145 -14.16 -15.13 -7.15
CA GLU A 145 -14.50 -15.91 -8.36
C GLU A 145 -14.52 -17.43 -8.09
N LYS A 146 -13.82 -17.90 -7.04
CA LYS A 146 -13.77 -19.34 -6.67
C LYS A 146 -14.89 -19.78 -5.71
N ARG A 147 -15.82 -18.89 -5.34
CA ARG A 147 -16.99 -19.22 -4.49
C ARG A 147 -18.28 -19.43 -5.26
N SER A 148 -18.32 -19.13 -6.57
CA SER A 148 -19.52 -19.33 -7.40
C SER A 148 -19.48 -20.58 -8.28
N ASP A 149 -18.41 -21.37 -8.25
CA ASP A 149 -18.28 -22.56 -9.07
C ASP A 149 -17.81 -23.75 -8.21
N VAL A 150 -18.76 -24.60 -7.82
CA VAL A 150 -18.67 -26.07 -7.60
C VAL A 150 -19.82 -26.54 -6.69
N GLY A 151 -20.75 -27.28 -7.30
CA GLY A 151 -21.76 -28.14 -6.68
C GLY A 151 -22.93 -28.34 -7.65
N ALA A 152 -23.15 -29.46 -8.32
CA ALA A 152 -22.61 -30.81 -8.17
C ALA A 152 -22.75 -31.58 -9.49
N GLU A 153 -21.81 -32.49 -9.76
CA GLU A 153 -21.82 -33.44 -10.86
C GLU A 153 -22.73 -34.66 -10.58
N SER A 154 -23.41 -35.08 -11.65
CA SER A 154 -23.63 -36.47 -12.10
C SER A 154 -24.54 -37.43 -11.31
N SER A 155 -25.67 -37.81 -11.93
CA SER A 155 -26.22 -39.18 -11.92
C SER A 155 -27.20 -39.36 -13.08
N ALA A 156 -26.92 -40.30 -13.99
CA ALA A 156 -27.70 -40.61 -15.18
C ALA A 156 -28.78 -41.68 -14.93
N SER A 157 -29.93 -41.57 -15.61
CA SER A 157 -30.79 -42.67 -16.09
C SER A 157 -31.82 -42.17 -17.14
N PRO A 158 -32.32 -43.03 -18.06
CA PRO A 158 -32.87 -42.64 -19.37
C PRO A 158 -34.42 -42.46 -19.44
N PRO A 159 -34.99 -41.99 -20.58
CA PRO A 159 -36.27 -41.26 -20.67
C PRO A 159 -37.45 -42.11 -21.22
N ASN A 160 -38.71 -41.66 -21.00
CA ASN A 160 -39.83 -41.93 -21.90
C ASN A 160 -41.10 -41.06 -21.60
N PRO A 161 -42.16 -41.04 -22.45
CA PRO A 161 -42.42 -39.94 -23.39
C PRO A 161 -43.85 -39.34 -23.24
N THR A 162 -44.14 -38.18 -23.83
CA THR A 162 -45.38 -37.96 -24.62
C THR A 162 -45.49 -36.57 -25.26
N SER A 163 -45.85 -36.58 -26.57
CA SER A 163 -46.77 -35.67 -27.31
C SER A 163 -46.52 -34.15 -27.29
N ASP A 164 -46.50 -33.40 -28.39
CA ASP A 164 -47.14 -33.58 -29.69
C ASP A 164 -46.54 -32.61 -30.73
N ALA A 165 -46.87 -32.91 -32.00
CA ALA A 165 -47.03 -32.00 -33.12
C ALA A 165 -45.82 -31.65 -34.01
N SER A 166 -45.61 -32.57 -34.97
CA SER A 166 -45.83 -32.34 -36.41
C SER A 166 -44.83 -31.59 -37.30
N SER A 167 -44.52 -32.30 -38.39
CA SER A 167 -44.16 -31.84 -39.75
C SER A 167 -42.67 -31.57 -40.00
N SER A 168 -41.93 -32.58 -40.52
CA SER A 168 -41.68 -32.88 -41.96
C SER A 168 -40.65 -31.91 -42.57
N ASN A 169 -39.61 -32.28 -43.33
CA ASN A 169 -39.27 -33.51 -44.04
C ASN A 169 -37.81 -33.38 -44.55
N SER A 170 -37.19 -34.52 -44.92
CA SER A 170 -36.13 -34.68 -45.94
C SER A 170 -34.71 -34.16 -45.63
N SER A 171 -33.75 -35.04 -45.29
CA SER A 171 -32.87 -35.82 -46.21
C SER A 171 -31.82 -34.98 -46.96
N ASN A 172 -30.54 -35.07 -46.56
CA ASN A 172 -29.55 -35.91 -47.26
C ASN A 172 -28.13 -35.76 -46.68
N ALA A 173 -27.43 -36.89 -46.70
CA ALA A 173 -26.02 -37.06 -46.39
C ALA A 173 -25.12 -36.42 -47.46
N ILE A 174 -23.85 -36.16 -47.10
CA ILE A 174 -22.68 -36.66 -47.84
C ILE A 174 -21.42 -36.48 -46.99
N LEU A 175 -20.68 -37.59 -46.88
CA LEU A 175 -19.31 -37.74 -46.39
C LEU A 175 -18.31 -37.40 -47.51
N GLN A 176 -17.19 -36.77 -47.16
CA GLN A 176 -15.85 -37.02 -47.73
C GLN A 176 -14.86 -36.16 -46.93
N ALA A 177 -13.99 -36.72 -46.08
CA ALA A 177 -12.85 -37.62 -46.33
C ALA A 177 -11.60 -36.90 -46.89
N ASN A 178 -10.52 -37.07 -46.12
CA ASN A 178 -9.09 -37.07 -46.49
C ASN A 178 -8.45 -35.72 -46.86
N GLU A 179 -7.16 -35.49 -46.69
CA GLU A 179 -6.02 -36.03 -45.93
C GLU A 179 -4.89 -35.02 -46.15
N VAL A 180 -4.05 -34.81 -45.14
CA VAL A 180 -2.57 -34.79 -45.21
C VAL A 180 -1.89 -34.18 -46.46
N SER A 181 -1.22 -33.04 -46.26
CA SER A 181 0.26 -32.93 -46.27
C SER A 181 0.68 -31.51 -45.88
#